data_AF-A0A257UVS9-F1
#
_entry.id   AF-A0A257UVS9-F1
#
_cell.length_a   1.000
_cell.length_b   1.000
_cell.length_c   1.000
_cell.angle_alpha   90.00
_cell.angle_beta   90.00
_cell.angle_gamma   90.00
#
_symmetry.space_group_name_H-M   'P 1'
#
loop_
_entity.id
_entity.type
_entity.pdbx_description
1 polymer ?
#
loop_
_entity_poly.entity_id
_entity_poly.type
_entity_poly.pdbx_seq_one_letter_code
_entity_poly.pdbx_strand_id
1 'polypeptide(L)'
;MRNMAFRGLGFAVVLASSTGAVALAQNLGPVVSQPAMVVPVYPELGTGIVVPAPQSPYQSPVGQGAGSPGSSGGTGSGSSSSAMALYEQTGYAAGGEAISSQLGLNAEALAGIAEAESHDTNVADANGSTSAYGVYQITQPTWNSTVSKYGLPYTSADMTNPAAQTVVAGYILQNYSQSVESATGSSPSVIQSYGAWVFGSGPGSAIAVAPASMPLSDYVTAQDLANNGMQGWTVGEFQQNMAQRLGGTANDLVFG
;
A
#
# COMPACT_ATOMS: atom_id res chain seq x y z
N MET A 1 59.01 -74.54 -40.79
CA MET A 1 58.36 -75.59 -39.98
C MET A 1 57.95 -74.97 -38.66
N ARG A 2 56.70 -75.15 -38.22
CA ARG A 2 56.24 -75.05 -36.81
C ARG A 2 56.40 -73.65 -36.18
N ASN A 3 55.64 -73.15 -35.23
CA ASN A 3 54.56 -73.54 -34.32
C ASN A 3 54.21 -72.17 -33.64
N MET A 4 53.12 -71.86 -32.95
CA MET A 4 51.93 -72.49 -32.37
C MET A 4 51.09 -71.26 -31.89
N ALA A 5 49.76 -71.23 -32.09
CA ALA A 5 48.73 -71.47 -31.08
C ALA A 5 48.71 -70.47 -29.89
N PHE A 6 47.60 -69.92 -29.42
CA PHE A 6 46.40 -70.61 -28.94
C PHE A 6 45.18 -69.65 -28.84
N ARG A 7 43.99 -70.26 -28.84
CA ARG A 7 42.64 -69.69 -28.65
C ARG A 7 42.33 -69.37 -27.18
N GLY A 8 41.30 -68.55 -26.91
CA GLY A 8 40.61 -68.53 -25.61
C GLY A 8 39.47 -67.50 -25.51
N LEU A 9 38.26 -67.99 -25.23
CA LEU A 9 36.98 -67.27 -25.05
C LEU A 9 36.91 -66.42 -23.76
N GLY A 10 35.92 -65.52 -23.68
CA GLY A 10 35.22 -65.23 -22.42
C GLY A 10 34.58 -63.84 -22.32
N PHE A 11 33.24 -63.79 -22.39
CA PHE A 11 32.39 -62.61 -22.16
C PHE A 11 32.50 -62.05 -20.73
N ALA A 12 32.49 -60.72 -20.58
CA ALA A 12 31.81 -60.02 -19.48
C ALA A 12 31.69 -58.52 -19.81
N VAL A 13 30.45 -58.05 -19.93
CA VAL A 13 30.07 -56.63 -19.95
C VAL A 13 29.89 -56.16 -18.51
N VAL A 14 30.54 -55.07 -18.12
CA VAL A 14 30.03 -54.16 -17.08
C VAL A 14 30.31 -52.71 -17.49
N LEU A 15 29.21 -51.97 -17.60
CA LEU A 15 29.12 -50.53 -17.84
C LEU A 15 29.52 -49.73 -16.59
N ALA A 16 30.21 -48.61 -16.82
CA ALA A 16 29.91 -47.27 -16.29
C ALA A 16 31.04 -46.32 -16.76
N SER A 17 31.03 -45.87 -18.01
CA SER A 17 30.47 -44.59 -18.48
C SER A 17 31.11 -43.33 -17.86
N SER A 18 32.23 -42.97 -18.49
CA SER A 18 32.79 -41.63 -18.78
C SER A 18 32.15 -40.38 -18.15
N THR A 19 32.98 -39.68 -17.38
CA THR A 19 33.16 -38.21 -17.47
C THR A 19 34.57 -37.99 -18.05
N GLY A 20 34.91 -36.97 -18.83
CA GLY A 20 34.19 -35.83 -19.36
C GLY A 20 35.19 -35.05 -20.22
N ALA A 21 34.73 -34.46 -21.32
CA ALA A 21 35.48 -33.46 -22.05
C ALA A 21 35.51 -32.15 -21.23
N VAL A 22 36.65 -31.46 -21.29
CA VAL A 22 36.90 -30.20 -20.60
C VAL A 22 36.18 -29.06 -21.34
N ALA A 23 35.32 -28.32 -20.64
CA ALA A 23 34.80 -27.03 -21.09
C ALA A 23 35.16 -25.95 -20.07
N LEU A 24 35.72 -24.85 -20.57
CA LEU A 24 36.13 -23.65 -19.85
C LEU A 24 34.90 -22.95 -19.24
N ALA A 25 34.73 -23.03 -17.92
CA ALA A 25 33.70 -22.29 -17.21
C ALA A 25 34.24 -20.92 -16.77
N GLN A 26 33.56 -19.85 -17.22
CA GLN A 26 33.72 -18.51 -16.70
C GLN A 26 33.32 -18.51 -15.22
N ASN A 27 34.19 -17.98 -14.37
CA ASN A 27 33.96 -17.85 -12.93
C ASN A 27 32.90 -16.77 -12.67
N LEU A 28 31.63 -17.17 -12.73
CA LEU A 28 30.54 -16.46 -12.05
C LEU A 28 30.70 -16.79 -10.57
N GLY A 29 31.09 -15.80 -9.77
CA GLY A 29 31.06 -15.93 -8.32
C GLY A 29 29.67 -16.35 -7.84
N PRO A 30 29.55 -16.95 -6.64
CA PRO A 30 28.27 -17.42 -6.13
C PRO A 30 27.28 -16.25 -6.13
N VAL A 31 26.20 -16.38 -6.90
CA VAL A 31 24.97 -15.64 -6.65
C VAL A 31 24.56 -16.08 -5.26
N VAL A 32 24.82 -15.22 -4.27
CA VAL A 32 24.21 -15.36 -2.96
C VAL A 32 22.73 -15.19 -3.23
N SER A 33 22.00 -16.31 -3.33
CA SER A 33 20.55 -16.27 -3.21
C SER A 33 20.30 -15.60 -1.87
N GLN A 34 19.84 -14.35 -1.89
CA GLN A 34 19.34 -13.73 -0.68
C GLN A 34 18.36 -14.74 -0.07
N PRO A 35 18.46 -15.06 1.23
CA PRO A 35 17.43 -15.87 1.86
C PRO A 35 16.09 -15.23 1.50
N ALA A 36 15.13 -16.01 1.03
CA ALA A 36 13.78 -15.52 0.81
C ALA A 36 13.38 -14.77 2.07
N MET A 37 13.25 -13.45 1.97
CA MET A 37 12.84 -12.64 3.11
C MET A 37 11.45 -13.15 3.44
N VAL A 38 11.32 -13.86 4.56
CA VAL A 38 10.02 -14.16 5.13
C VAL A 38 9.48 -12.79 5.53
N VAL A 39 8.76 -12.14 4.62
CA VAL A 39 7.94 -10.98 4.97
C VAL A 39 6.94 -11.52 5.98
N PRO A 40 7.01 -11.11 7.25
CA PRO A 40 6.00 -11.53 8.21
C PRO A 40 4.68 -10.95 7.71
N VAL A 41 3.77 -11.81 7.26
CA VAL A 41 2.38 -11.43 7.00
C VAL A 41 1.74 -11.33 8.37
N TYR A 42 1.78 -10.14 8.97
CA TYR A 42 0.93 -9.86 10.11
C TYR A 42 -0.49 -9.73 9.56
N PRO A 43 -1.47 -10.52 10.03
CA PRO A 43 -2.87 -10.20 9.79
C PRO A 43 -3.11 -8.82 10.43
N GLU A 44 -3.31 -7.83 9.58
CA GLU A 44 -3.60 -6.47 10.01
C GLU A 44 -5.01 -6.50 10.57
N LEU A 45 -5.16 -6.26 11.87
CA LEU A 45 -6.49 -6.03 12.44
C LEU A 45 -7.08 -4.86 11.67
N GLY A 46 -8.17 -5.09 10.93
CA GLY A 46 -8.78 -4.07 10.09
C GLY A 46 -8.93 -2.77 10.89
N THR A 47 -8.51 -1.65 10.30
CA THR A 47 -8.77 -0.33 10.89
C THR A 47 -10.27 -0.26 11.11
N GLY A 48 -10.77 -0.10 12.34
CA GLY A 48 -12.21 0.06 12.52
C GLY A 48 -12.60 1.41 11.94
N ILE A 49 -13.06 1.41 10.68
CA ILE A 49 -13.55 2.62 10.05
C ILE A 49 -14.75 3.11 10.86
N VAL A 50 -14.65 4.33 11.39
CA VAL A 50 -15.83 5.05 11.85
C VAL A 50 -16.64 5.40 10.60
N VAL A 51 -17.80 4.78 10.44
CA VAL A 51 -18.83 5.27 9.52
C VAL A 51 -19.60 6.34 10.28
N PRO A 52 -19.42 7.65 10.00
CA PRO A 52 -20.31 8.65 10.57
C PRO A 52 -21.70 8.38 10.00
N ALA A 53 -22.74 8.40 10.84
CA ALA A 53 -24.11 8.47 10.34
C ALA A 53 -24.21 9.67 9.35
N PRO A 54 -24.99 9.59 8.26
CA PRO A 54 -25.08 10.68 7.29
C PRO A 54 -25.53 11.95 8.00
N GLN A 55 -24.59 12.85 8.28
CA GLN A 55 -24.91 14.16 8.80
C GLN A 55 -25.32 15.01 7.59
N SER A 56 -26.43 15.73 7.76
CA SER A 56 -27.04 16.61 6.77
C SER A 56 -25.99 17.41 5.97
N PRO A 57 -26.21 17.63 4.66
CA PRO A 57 -25.23 18.32 3.83
C PRO A 57 -24.93 19.70 4.41
N TYR A 58 -23.66 19.91 4.73
CA TYR A 58 -23.14 21.23 5.08
C TYR A 58 -23.28 22.11 3.83
N GLN A 59 -24.11 23.15 3.91
CA GLN A 59 -24.25 24.13 2.84
C GLN A 59 -22.98 24.99 2.80
N SER A 60 -22.18 24.87 1.74
CA SER A 60 -21.05 25.77 1.48
C SER A 60 -21.52 27.22 1.40
N PRO A 61 -20.86 28.19 2.05
CA PRO A 61 -21.08 29.59 1.72
C PRO A 61 -20.38 29.89 0.39
N VAL A 62 -21.19 30.11 -0.64
CA VAL A 62 -20.77 30.72 -1.90
C VAL A 62 -20.42 32.19 -1.62
N GLY A 63 -19.21 32.64 -1.94
CA GLY A 63 -18.79 34.04 -1.78
C GLY A 63 -17.71 34.44 -2.77
N GLN A 64 -18.11 35.15 -3.82
CA GLN A 64 -17.29 35.63 -4.93
C GLN A 64 -16.43 36.86 -4.56
N GLY A 65 -15.16 36.86 -4.99
CA GLY A 65 -14.50 37.95 -5.74
C GLY A 65 -13.88 39.15 -5.00
N ALA A 66 -12.56 39.30 -5.12
CA ALA A 66 -11.87 40.59 -5.39
C ALA A 66 -10.40 40.34 -5.85
N GLY A 67 -9.97 40.97 -6.97
CA GLY A 67 -8.62 40.91 -7.56
C GLY A 67 -7.52 41.61 -6.71
N SER A 68 -6.22 41.62 -7.02
CA SER A 68 -5.44 41.52 -8.27
C SER A 68 -3.93 41.24 -7.91
N PRO A 69 -2.90 41.37 -8.78
CA PRO A 69 -2.07 40.27 -9.31
C PRO A 69 -0.58 40.26 -8.85
N GLY A 70 0.12 39.11 -8.97
CA GLY A 70 1.58 39.07 -8.69
C GLY A 70 2.31 37.74 -8.93
N SER A 71 2.74 37.52 -10.18
CA SER A 71 3.97 36.85 -10.67
C SER A 71 4.41 35.44 -10.22
N SER A 72 4.28 34.52 -11.19
CA SER A 72 5.28 33.57 -11.73
C SER A 72 5.82 32.40 -10.89
N GLY A 73 5.41 31.18 -11.28
CA GLY A 73 6.28 29.99 -11.30
C GLY A 73 5.57 28.66 -11.09
N GLY A 74 5.33 27.89 -12.16
CA GLY A 74 5.04 26.45 -12.09
C GLY A 74 3.60 26.03 -12.37
N THR A 75 3.29 25.76 -13.64
CA THR A 75 2.10 25.03 -14.09
C THR A 75 2.21 23.55 -13.75
N GLY A 76 1.39 23.10 -12.79
CA GLY A 76 1.00 21.69 -12.60
C GLY A 76 -0.51 21.66 -12.40
N SER A 77 -1.21 20.89 -13.22
CA SER A 77 -2.66 20.75 -13.26
C SER A 77 -3.17 20.00 -12.02
N GLY A 78 -3.26 20.66 -10.86
CA GLY A 78 -4.02 20.18 -9.72
C GLY A 78 -5.43 20.72 -9.81
N SER A 79 -6.41 19.88 -10.13
CA SER A 79 -7.79 20.21 -9.73
C SER A 79 -7.74 20.27 -8.21
N SER A 80 -7.76 21.48 -7.63
CA SER A 80 -7.80 21.65 -6.18
C SER A 80 -9.06 20.98 -5.66
N SER A 81 -8.94 19.71 -5.29
CA SER A 81 -10.01 18.99 -4.62
C SER A 81 -10.22 19.64 -3.25
N SER A 82 -11.44 19.55 -2.72
CA SER A 82 -11.74 20.09 -1.39
C SER A 82 -10.79 19.52 -0.32
N ALA A 83 -10.30 18.29 -0.50
CA ALA A 83 -9.35 17.64 0.40
C ALA A 83 -8.00 18.37 0.44
N MET A 84 -7.38 18.71 -0.70
CA MET A 84 -6.10 19.44 -0.68
C MET A 84 -6.25 20.84 -0.08
N ALA A 85 -7.35 21.53 -0.38
CA ALA A 85 -7.62 22.86 0.18
C ALA A 85 -7.84 22.84 1.71
N LEU A 86 -8.38 21.76 2.26
CA LEU A 86 -8.50 21.56 3.71
C LEU A 86 -7.15 21.15 4.32
N TYR A 87 -6.44 20.25 3.65
CA TYR A 87 -5.11 19.78 4.03
C TYR A 87 -4.10 20.92 4.11
N GLU A 88 -4.06 21.83 3.14
CA GLU A 88 -3.20 23.02 3.11
C GLU A 88 -3.44 23.98 4.29
N GLN A 89 -4.64 23.96 4.89
CA GLN A 89 -4.96 24.75 6.08
C GLN A 89 -4.42 24.12 7.38
N THR A 90 -3.84 22.92 7.30
CA THR A 90 -3.30 22.21 8.46
C THR A 90 -1.85 22.61 8.76
N GLY A 91 -1.42 22.41 10.00
CA GLY A 91 -0.03 22.64 10.41
C GLY A 91 0.98 21.61 9.88
N TYR A 92 0.54 20.58 9.15
CA TYR A 92 1.37 19.47 8.67
C TYR A 92 1.37 19.30 7.15
N ALA A 93 0.64 20.15 6.41
CA ALA A 93 0.52 20.08 4.96
C ALA A 93 1.86 20.07 4.21
N ALA A 94 2.77 20.97 4.61
CA ALA A 94 4.12 21.06 4.05
C ALA A 94 4.94 19.77 4.27
N GLY A 95 4.68 19.04 5.37
CA GLY A 95 5.26 17.72 5.58
C GLY A 95 4.70 16.68 4.62
N GLY A 96 3.41 16.78 4.27
CA GLY A 96 2.74 15.96 3.27
C GLY A 96 3.28 16.13 1.86
N GLU A 97 3.49 17.38 1.43
CA GLU A 97 4.13 17.68 0.15
C GLU A 97 5.57 17.15 0.12
N ALA A 98 6.34 17.38 1.19
CA ALA A 98 7.73 16.94 1.27
C ALA A 98 7.86 15.40 1.22
N ILE A 99 7.04 14.68 1.99
CA ILE A 99 7.09 13.21 1.97
C ILE A 99 6.57 12.65 0.65
N SER A 100 5.53 13.27 0.07
CA SER A 100 5.00 12.86 -1.23
C SER A 100 6.05 13.03 -2.33
N SER A 101 6.72 14.19 -2.38
CA SER A 101 7.83 14.43 -3.29
C SER A 101 8.98 13.44 -3.09
N GLN A 102 9.35 13.15 -1.84
CA GLN A 102 10.40 12.19 -1.52
C GLN A 102 10.07 10.76 -1.99
N LEU A 103 8.80 10.36 -1.91
CA LEU A 103 8.36 8.99 -2.17
C LEU A 103 7.75 8.78 -3.56
N GLY A 104 7.67 9.83 -4.38
CA GLY A 104 7.01 9.78 -5.70
C GLY A 104 5.49 9.60 -5.60
N LEU A 105 4.89 10.13 -4.54
CA LEU A 105 3.45 10.13 -4.34
C LEU A 105 2.83 11.43 -4.85
N ASN A 106 1.58 11.31 -5.26
CA ASN A 106 0.66 12.43 -5.44
C ASN A 106 0.26 12.96 -4.05
N ALA A 107 0.53 14.24 -3.77
CA ALA A 107 0.22 14.84 -2.47
C ALA A 107 -1.30 14.89 -2.20
N GLU A 108 -2.10 15.08 -3.26
CA GLU A 108 -3.54 15.04 -3.22
C GLU A 108 -4.07 13.64 -2.84
N ALA A 109 -3.35 12.58 -3.21
CA ALA A 109 -3.71 11.23 -2.76
C ALA A 109 -3.53 11.08 -1.25
N LEU A 110 -2.43 11.58 -0.70
CA LEU A 110 -2.17 11.55 0.75
C LEU A 110 -3.19 12.41 1.52
N ALA A 111 -3.51 13.60 1.01
CA ALA A 111 -4.58 14.46 1.55
C ALA A 111 -5.96 13.76 1.49
N GLY A 112 -6.24 13.05 0.39
CA GLY A 112 -7.46 12.25 0.25
C GLY A 112 -7.61 11.19 1.33
N ILE A 113 -6.53 10.51 1.71
CA ILE A 113 -6.55 9.56 2.83
C ILE A 113 -6.85 10.27 4.16
N ALA A 114 -6.20 11.40 4.43
CA ALA A 114 -6.42 12.16 5.66
C ALA A 114 -7.89 12.61 5.82
N GLU A 115 -8.49 13.14 4.75
CA GLU A 115 -9.90 13.52 4.70
C GLU A 115 -10.81 12.30 4.92
N ALA A 116 -10.54 11.18 4.22
CA ALA A 116 -11.36 9.98 4.34
C ALA A 116 -11.27 9.33 5.74
N GLU A 117 -10.11 9.37 6.40
CA GLU A 117 -9.91 8.73 7.70
C GLU A 117 -10.43 9.56 8.87
N SER A 118 -10.26 10.88 8.84
CA SER A 118 -10.53 11.72 10.01
C SER A 118 -11.11 13.11 9.70
N HIS A 119 -11.40 13.43 8.44
CA HIS A 119 -11.69 14.80 8.01
C HIS A 119 -10.59 15.76 8.48
N ASP A 120 -9.33 15.39 8.21
CA ASP A 120 -8.11 16.13 8.57
C ASP A 120 -7.93 16.41 10.08
N THR A 121 -8.67 15.70 10.93
CA THR A 121 -8.71 15.95 12.38
C THR A 121 -7.80 15.00 13.15
N ASN A 122 -7.00 15.53 14.08
CA ASN A 122 -6.17 14.70 14.94
C ASN A 122 -6.99 14.03 16.04
N VAL A 123 -7.40 12.79 15.81
CA VAL A 123 -8.23 12.02 16.74
C VAL A 123 -7.36 11.16 17.68
N ALA A 124 -7.61 11.23 18.99
CA ALA A 124 -6.79 10.56 20.00
C ALA A 124 -6.99 9.04 20.06
N ASP A 125 -8.17 8.53 19.72
CA ASP A 125 -8.47 7.13 19.44
C ASP A 125 -9.78 7.04 18.63
N ALA A 126 -9.97 5.99 17.83
CA ALA A 126 -11.25 5.81 17.12
C ALA A 126 -12.36 5.42 18.10
N ASN A 127 -12.96 6.41 18.77
CA ASN A 127 -14.06 6.27 19.72
C ASN A 127 -13.80 5.22 20.82
N GLY A 128 -12.55 5.12 21.32
CA GLY A 128 -12.14 4.17 22.36
C GLY A 128 -12.27 2.68 22.01
N SER A 129 -12.58 2.32 20.76
CA SER A 129 -12.87 0.95 20.34
C SER A 129 -11.77 0.32 19.48
N THR A 130 -10.79 1.11 19.03
CA THR A 130 -9.66 0.64 18.23
C THR A 130 -8.34 1.25 18.73
N SER A 131 -7.22 0.71 18.24
CA SER A 131 -5.88 1.27 18.46
C SER A 131 -5.41 2.16 17.30
N ALA A 132 -6.35 2.73 16.54
CA ALA A 132 -6.07 3.68 15.46
C ALA A 132 -5.96 5.10 16.02
N TYR A 133 -4.93 5.83 15.60
CA TYR A 133 -4.60 7.15 16.12
C TYR A 133 -4.40 8.16 15.01
N GLY A 134 -4.69 9.43 15.32
CA GLY A 134 -4.30 10.60 14.56
C GLY A 134 -5.06 10.79 13.26
N VAL A 135 -4.53 11.68 12.44
CA VAL A 135 -5.17 12.15 11.19
C VAL A 135 -5.43 11.01 10.20
N TYR A 136 -4.56 10.01 10.16
CA TYR A 136 -4.64 8.92 9.20
C TYR A 136 -5.14 7.61 9.82
N GLN A 137 -5.58 7.65 11.09
CA GLN A 137 -6.11 6.49 11.80
C GLN A 137 -5.19 5.25 11.73
N ILE A 138 -3.88 5.46 11.89
CA ILE A 138 -2.88 4.39 11.83
C ILE A 138 -2.91 3.58 13.12
N THR A 139 -2.97 2.25 13.00
CA THR A 139 -2.94 1.34 14.16
C THR A 139 -1.54 1.21 14.77
N GLN A 140 -1.45 0.90 16.06
CA GLN A 140 -0.16 0.69 16.74
C GLN A 140 0.71 -0.40 16.07
N PRO A 141 0.18 -1.57 15.65
CA PRO A 141 0.95 -2.56 14.92
C PRO A 141 1.49 -2.04 13.57
N THR A 142 0.66 -1.38 12.77
CA THR A 142 1.05 -0.84 11.45
C THR A 142 2.10 0.27 11.59
N TRP A 143 1.94 1.14 12.58
CA TRP A 143 2.93 2.16 12.95
C TRP A 143 4.29 1.53 13.27
N ASN A 144 4.31 0.58 14.21
CA ASN A 144 5.55 -0.06 14.65
C ASN A 144 6.25 -0.80 13.51
N SER A 145 5.48 -1.50 12.68
CA SER A 145 5.98 -2.20 11.50
C SER A 145 6.63 -1.21 10.52
N THR A 146 5.94 -0.11 10.20
CA THR A 146 6.41 0.89 9.24
C THR A 146 7.65 1.63 9.74
N VAL A 147 7.62 2.10 11.00
CA VAL A 147 8.75 2.79 11.63
C VAL A 147 9.99 1.89 11.64
N SER A 148 9.84 0.62 12.02
CA SER A 148 10.93 -0.35 12.02
C SER A 148 11.45 -0.62 10.61
N LYS A 149 10.56 -0.89 9.65
CA LYS A 149 10.89 -1.22 8.26
C LYS A 149 11.70 -0.13 7.56
N TYR A 150 11.36 1.14 7.80
CA TYR A 150 12.01 2.28 7.16
C TYR A 150 13.01 3.02 8.04
N GLY A 151 13.27 2.54 9.27
CA GLY A 151 14.22 3.15 10.19
C GLY A 151 13.84 4.59 10.58
N LEU A 152 12.55 4.87 10.75
CA LEU A 152 12.06 6.21 11.06
C LEU A 152 12.37 6.58 12.52
N PRO A 153 12.65 7.86 12.84
CA PRO A 153 13.08 8.29 14.17
C PRO A 153 11.88 8.49 15.13
N TYR A 154 10.86 7.64 15.03
CA TYR A 154 9.61 7.77 15.79
C TYR A 154 9.40 6.61 16.75
N THR A 155 8.57 6.84 17.76
CA THR A 155 8.15 5.84 18.74
C THR A 155 6.63 5.80 18.84
N SER A 156 6.07 4.91 19.68
CA SER A 156 4.63 4.91 19.94
C SER A 156 4.12 6.21 20.56
N ALA A 157 4.97 6.97 21.25
CA ALA A 157 4.60 8.27 21.83
C ALA A 157 4.28 9.35 20.76
N ASP A 158 4.75 9.14 19.52
CA ASP A 158 4.58 10.08 18.42
C ASP A 158 3.33 9.82 17.59
N MET A 159 2.56 8.77 17.89
CA MET A 159 1.39 8.36 17.11
C MET A 159 0.26 9.40 17.05
N THR A 160 0.19 10.31 18.01
CA THR A 160 -0.81 11.41 17.99
C THR A 160 -0.21 12.72 17.48
N ASN A 161 1.04 12.73 17.01
CA ASN A 161 1.66 13.90 16.38
C ASN A 161 1.30 13.92 14.87
N PRO A 162 0.53 14.92 14.39
CA PRO A 162 0.10 14.97 12.99
C PRO A 162 1.24 15.00 11.97
N ALA A 163 2.38 15.63 12.31
CA ALA A 163 3.53 15.68 11.42
C ALA A 163 4.21 14.31 11.29
N ALA A 164 4.36 13.58 12.41
CA ALA A 164 4.90 12.22 12.39
C ALA A 164 3.95 11.25 11.68
N GLN A 165 2.65 11.35 11.97
CA GLN A 165 1.57 10.62 11.27
C GLN A 165 1.63 10.81 9.76
N THR A 166 1.83 12.04 9.28
CA THR A 166 1.93 12.33 7.84
C THR A 166 3.12 11.62 7.20
N VAL A 167 4.29 11.63 7.84
CA VAL A 167 5.47 10.93 7.31
C VAL A 167 5.23 9.42 7.26
N VAL A 168 4.72 8.83 8.34
CA VAL A 168 4.45 7.40 8.41
C VAL A 168 3.35 6.99 7.40
N ALA A 169 2.31 7.81 7.25
CA ALA A 169 1.24 7.60 6.28
C ALA A 169 1.77 7.58 4.84
N GLY A 170 2.70 8.46 4.48
CA GLY A 170 3.36 8.44 3.18
C GLY A 170 4.04 7.09 2.89
N TYR A 171 4.79 6.54 3.84
CA TYR A 171 5.44 5.23 3.69
C TYR A 171 4.45 4.06 3.63
N ILE A 172 3.34 4.12 4.38
CA ILE A 172 2.26 3.13 4.30
C ILE A 172 1.60 3.19 2.92
N LEU A 173 1.18 4.39 2.48
CA LEU A 173 0.51 4.59 1.21
C LEU A 173 1.39 4.14 0.05
N GLN A 174 2.68 4.49 0.05
CA GLN A 174 3.64 4.01 -0.93
C GLN A 174 3.71 2.47 -0.95
N ASN A 175 3.92 1.85 0.22
CA ASN A 175 4.11 0.41 0.28
C ASN A 175 2.86 -0.37 -0.14
N TYR A 176 1.69 0.08 0.29
CA TYR A 176 0.43 -0.57 -0.03
C TYR A 176 0.08 -0.40 -1.50
N SER A 177 0.31 0.80 -2.04
CA SER A 177 0.08 1.08 -3.45
C SER A 177 1.04 0.32 -4.37
N GLN A 178 2.29 0.06 -3.96
CA GLN A 178 3.20 -0.81 -4.72
C GLN A 178 2.70 -2.26 -4.79
N SER A 179 2.10 -2.78 -3.71
CA SER A 179 1.49 -4.12 -3.73
C SER A 179 0.28 -4.16 -4.67
N VAL A 180 -0.56 -3.12 -4.65
CA VAL A 180 -1.71 -3.00 -5.55
C VAL A 180 -1.25 -2.85 -7.00
N GLU A 181 -0.26 -2.00 -7.28
CA GLU A 181 0.35 -1.85 -8.60
C GLU A 181 0.86 -3.19 -9.15
N SER A 182 1.51 -3.98 -8.30
CA SER A 182 2.01 -5.31 -8.67
C SER A 182 0.87 -6.28 -9.04
N ALA A 183 -0.29 -6.16 -8.40
CA ALA A 183 -1.45 -6.99 -8.68
C ALA A 183 -2.22 -6.52 -9.93
N THR A 184 -2.37 -5.22 -10.13
CA THR A 184 -3.14 -4.63 -11.25
C THR A 184 -2.31 -4.49 -12.53
N GLY A 185 -0.98 -4.44 -12.43
CA GLY A 185 -0.06 -4.19 -13.54
C GLY A 185 -0.03 -2.72 -14.01
N SER A 186 -0.57 -1.79 -13.22
CA SER A 186 -0.61 -0.35 -13.55
C SER A 186 -0.65 0.50 -12.29
N SER A 187 -0.21 1.76 -12.40
CA SER A 187 -0.26 2.71 -11.28
C SER A 187 -1.68 2.76 -10.70
N PRO A 188 -1.88 2.48 -9.40
CA PRO A 188 -3.19 2.41 -8.81
C PRO A 188 -3.77 3.80 -8.59
N SER A 189 -5.09 3.88 -8.69
CA SER A 189 -5.86 5.00 -8.16
C SER A 189 -5.94 4.97 -6.64
N VAL A 190 -6.26 6.10 -6.00
CA VAL A 190 -6.44 6.17 -4.55
C VAL A 190 -7.48 5.16 -4.06
N ILE A 191 -8.61 5.01 -4.77
CA ILE A 191 -9.65 4.04 -4.40
C ILE A 191 -9.18 2.58 -4.47
N GLN A 192 -8.32 2.24 -5.44
CA GLN A 192 -7.74 0.89 -5.53
C GLN A 192 -6.76 0.62 -4.38
N SER A 193 -5.96 1.62 -4.02
CA SER A 193 -5.05 1.52 -2.86
C SER A 193 -5.77 1.56 -1.52
N TYR A 194 -6.97 2.13 -1.45
CA TYR A 194 -7.73 2.26 -0.21
C TYR A 194 -8.12 0.90 0.38
N GLY A 195 -8.38 -0.12 -0.44
CA GLY A 195 -8.60 -1.49 0.06
C GLY A 195 -7.41 -2.01 0.87
N ALA A 196 -6.18 -1.67 0.46
CA ALA A 196 -4.98 -2.03 1.19
C ALA A 196 -4.78 -1.17 2.44
N TRP A 197 -5.22 0.09 2.42
CA TRP A 197 -5.22 0.96 3.60
C TRP A 197 -6.06 0.37 4.74
N VAL A 198 -7.24 -0.16 4.42
CA VAL A 198 -8.21 -0.65 5.40
C VAL A 198 -7.89 -2.06 5.90
N PHE A 199 -7.50 -2.95 4.98
CA PHE A 199 -7.37 -4.40 5.25
C PHE A 199 -5.95 -4.94 5.14
N GLY A 200 -4.97 -4.07 4.90
CA GLY A 200 -3.59 -4.44 4.63
C GLY A 200 -3.34 -4.86 3.18
N SER A 201 -2.06 -4.93 2.83
CA SER A 201 -1.60 -5.08 1.44
C SER A 201 -2.12 -6.33 0.72
N GLY A 202 -2.24 -7.48 1.40
CA GLY A 202 -2.70 -8.73 0.81
C GLY A 202 -4.17 -8.68 0.35
N PRO A 203 -5.13 -8.52 1.29
CA PRO A 203 -6.54 -8.37 0.95
C PRO A 203 -6.81 -7.20 0.01
N GLY A 204 -6.16 -6.05 0.23
CA GLY A 204 -6.32 -4.88 -0.63
C GLY A 204 -5.92 -5.11 -2.09
N SER A 205 -4.79 -5.78 -2.31
CA SER A 205 -4.34 -6.13 -3.66
C SER A 205 -5.30 -7.11 -4.35
N ALA A 206 -5.87 -8.06 -3.60
CA ALA A 206 -6.88 -8.98 -4.13
C ALA A 206 -8.20 -8.27 -4.47
N ILE A 207 -8.65 -7.36 -3.61
CA ILE A 207 -9.85 -6.52 -3.84
C ILE A 207 -9.67 -5.65 -5.09
N ALA A 208 -8.49 -5.07 -5.30
CA ALA A 208 -8.23 -4.15 -6.42
C ALA A 208 -8.36 -4.79 -7.81
N VAL A 209 -8.21 -6.11 -7.92
CA VAL A 209 -8.37 -6.88 -9.17
C VAL A 209 -9.68 -7.70 -9.21
N ALA A 210 -10.46 -7.68 -8.12
CA ALA A 210 -11.68 -8.46 -8.01
C ALA A 210 -12.85 -7.83 -8.80
N PRO A 211 -13.73 -8.64 -9.40
CA PRO A 211 -14.98 -8.15 -9.97
C PRO A 211 -15.87 -7.49 -8.91
N ALA A 212 -16.53 -6.38 -9.27
CA ALA A 212 -17.40 -5.62 -8.36
C ALA A 212 -18.53 -6.46 -7.73
N SER A 213 -18.98 -7.53 -8.38
CA SER A 213 -20.04 -8.41 -7.88
C SER A 213 -19.57 -9.44 -6.84
N MET A 214 -18.27 -9.59 -6.62
CA MET A 214 -17.73 -10.55 -5.66
C MET A 214 -17.99 -10.09 -4.22
N PRO A 215 -18.33 -11.00 -3.30
CA PRO A 215 -18.46 -10.67 -1.90
C PRO A 215 -17.08 -10.35 -1.29
N LEU A 216 -16.99 -9.33 -0.43
CA LEU A 216 -15.73 -8.99 0.25
C LEU A 216 -15.22 -10.12 1.16
N SER A 217 -16.12 -10.98 1.64
CA SER A 217 -15.78 -12.13 2.48
C SER A 217 -14.89 -13.16 1.79
N ASP A 218 -14.75 -13.10 0.46
CA ASP A 218 -13.81 -13.94 -0.27
C ASP A 218 -12.35 -13.48 -0.10
N TYR A 219 -12.14 -12.25 0.38
CA TYR A 219 -10.82 -11.61 0.49
C TYR A 219 -10.47 -11.15 1.91
N VAL A 220 -11.48 -10.82 2.71
CA VAL A 220 -11.33 -10.22 4.04
C VAL A 220 -11.96 -11.12 5.09
N THR A 221 -11.32 -11.21 6.26
CA THR A 221 -11.83 -12.05 7.35
C THR A 221 -13.18 -11.53 7.87
N ALA A 222 -14.03 -12.42 8.37
CA ALA A 222 -15.31 -12.04 8.97
C ALA A 222 -15.15 -11.07 10.15
N GLN A 223 -14.04 -11.15 10.90
CA GLN A 223 -13.74 -10.25 12.00
C GLN A 223 -13.45 -8.83 11.50
N ASP A 224 -12.60 -8.70 10.47
CA ASP A 224 -12.24 -7.37 9.94
C ASP A 224 -13.44 -6.70 9.25
N LEU A 225 -14.26 -7.48 8.54
CA LEU A 225 -15.54 -7.00 8.00
C LEU A 225 -16.47 -6.54 9.11
N ALA A 226 -16.53 -7.27 10.23
CA ALA A 226 -17.38 -6.90 11.35
C ALA A 226 -16.90 -5.65 12.07
N ASN A 227 -15.59 -5.50 12.27
CA ASN A 227 -14.99 -4.30 12.84
C ASN A 227 -15.24 -3.05 11.99
N ASN A 228 -15.51 -3.23 10.69
CA ASN A 228 -15.73 -2.16 9.73
C ASN A 228 -17.21 -1.96 9.34
N GLY A 229 -18.13 -2.77 9.86
CA GLY A 229 -19.55 -2.69 9.49
C GLY A 229 -19.83 -3.07 8.02
N MET A 230 -18.96 -3.88 7.41
CA MET A 230 -19.01 -4.26 6.00
C MET A 230 -19.47 -5.71 5.79
N GLN A 231 -20.14 -6.30 6.79
CA GLN A 231 -20.66 -7.65 6.64
C GLN A 231 -21.67 -7.72 5.49
N GLY A 232 -21.45 -8.67 4.58
CA GLY A 232 -22.33 -8.88 3.42
C GLY A 232 -22.09 -7.93 2.25
N TRP A 233 -21.11 -7.01 2.35
CA TRP A 233 -20.78 -6.13 1.24
C TRP A 233 -20.07 -6.87 0.12
N THR A 234 -20.30 -6.38 -1.10
CA THR A 234 -19.53 -6.70 -2.30
C THR A 234 -18.34 -5.75 -2.48
N VAL A 235 -17.40 -6.15 -3.33
CA VAL A 235 -16.26 -5.30 -3.76
C VAL A 235 -16.76 -3.98 -4.34
N GLY A 236 -17.83 -4.01 -5.15
CA GLY A 236 -18.42 -2.81 -5.74
C GLY A 236 -19.03 -1.87 -4.71
N GLU A 237 -19.73 -2.40 -3.71
CA GLU A 237 -20.28 -1.60 -2.60
C GLU A 237 -19.15 -0.97 -1.77
N PHE A 238 -18.08 -1.72 -1.49
CA PHE A 238 -16.90 -1.16 -0.83
C PHE A 238 -16.32 0.02 -1.63
N GLN A 239 -16.03 -0.19 -2.93
CA GLN A 239 -15.44 0.85 -3.78
C GLN A 239 -16.34 2.08 -3.87
N GLN A 240 -17.66 1.92 -3.99
CA GLN A 240 -18.60 3.04 -4.04
C GLN A 240 -18.63 3.83 -2.73
N ASN A 241 -18.71 3.15 -1.58
CA ASN A 241 -18.72 3.81 -0.28
C ASN A 241 -17.39 4.54 -0.01
N MET A 242 -16.26 3.92 -0.35
CA MET A 242 -14.96 4.55 -0.12
C MET A 242 -14.69 5.71 -1.09
N ALA A 243 -15.18 5.63 -2.34
CA ALA A 243 -15.10 6.75 -3.28
C ALA A 243 -15.86 7.98 -2.78
N GLN A 244 -16.97 7.80 -2.05
CA GLN A 244 -17.70 8.92 -1.42
C GLN A 244 -16.88 9.59 -0.31
N ARG A 245 -16.11 8.81 0.46
CA ARG A 245 -15.24 9.34 1.54
C ARG A 245 -14.03 10.07 0.98
N LEU A 246 -13.40 9.51 -0.06
CA LEU A 246 -12.26 10.11 -0.74
C LEU A 246 -12.65 11.34 -1.59
N GLY A 247 -13.92 11.43 -2.00
CA GLY A 247 -14.41 12.54 -2.80
C GLY A 247 -13.69 12.66 -4.14
N GLY A 248 -13.22 13.87 -4.46
CA GLY A 248 -12.59 14.17 -5.75
C GLY A 248 -11.30 13.40 -6.02
N THR A 249 -10.60 12.93 -4.98
CA THR A 249 -9.29 12.27 -5.12
C THR A 249 -9.40 10.77 -5.41
N ALA A 250 -10.60 10.18 -5.33
CA ALA A 250 -10.80 8.73 -5.44
C ALA A 250 -10.17 8.13 -6.71
N ASN A 251 -10.24 8.86 -7.83
CA ASN A 251 -9.76 8.40 -9.13
C ASN A 251 -8.37 8.92 -9.49
N ASP A 252 -7.76 9.75 -8.64
CA ASP A 252 -6.40 10.23 -8.86
C ASP A 252 -5.42 9.07 -8.72
N LEU A 253 -4.33 9.10 -9.48
CA LEU A 253 -3.25 8.13 -9.31
C LEU A 253 -2.49 8.41 -8.02
N VAL A 254 -2.08 7.36 -7.32
CA VAL A 254 -1.28 7.48 -6.10
C VAL A 254 0.16 7.90 -6.41
N PHE A 255 0.72 7.43 -7.52
CA PHE A 255 2.06 7.81 -7.95
C PHE A 255 1.99 8.97 -8.95
N GLY A 256 2.89 9.94 -8.80
CA GLY A 256 2.95 11.19 -9.56
C GLY A 256 4.34 11.51 -10.08
#